data_AF-A0A6J1QA04-F1
#
_entry.id   AF-A0A6J1QA04-F1
#
_cell.length_a   1.000
_cell.length_b   1.000
_cell.length_c   1.000
_cell.angle_alpha   90.00
_cell.angle_beta   90.00
_cell.angle_gamma   90.00
#
_symmetry.space_group_name_H-M   'P 1'
#
loop_
_entity.id
_entity.type
_entity.pdbx_description
1 polymer ?
#
loop_
_entity_poly.entity_id
_entity_poly.type
_entity_poly.pdbx_seq_one_letter_code
_entity_poly.pdbx_strand_id
1 'polypeptide(L)'
;MELRRTQDNYYDICRRYLELVGQWPYQKPKQSLFFLILILFFDVNVLFTQAARFFVCDNMKCIFETLPPHILAAIIPVKIFTYQFNSRKIKHLTDRLFLDWDMLETKTERDIMRKYAENGRWYVLIYSCE
;
A
#
# COMPACT_ATOMS: atom_id res chain seq x y z
N MET A 1 -13.89 -5.51 -25.00
CA MET A 1 -12.41 -5.33 -25.09
C MET A 1 -11.99 -3.91 -24.70
N GLU A 2 -12.65 -2.85 -25.16
CA GLU A 2 -12.34 -1.47 -24.72
C GLU A 2 -12.58 -1.20 -23.24
N LEU A 3 -13.66 -1.73 -22.65
CA LEU A 3 -14.00 -1.53 -21.23
C LEU A 3 -12.93 -2.12 -20.28
N ARG A 4 -12.35 -3.27 -20.65
CA ARG A 4 -11.30 -3.94 -19.87
C ARG A 4 -9.96 -3.19 -19.99
N ARG A 5 -9.66 -2.64 -21.16
CA ARG A 5 -8.47 -1.79 -21.40
C ARG A 5 -8.55 -0.47 -20.62
N THR A 6 -9.73 0.15 -20.50
CA THR A 6 -9.90 1.37 -19.71
C THR A 6 -9.84 1.09 -18.21
N GLN A 7 -10.44 0.00 -17.74
CA GLN A 7 -10.32 -0.48 -16.35
C GLN A 7 -8.85 -0.72 -15.98
N ASP A 8 -8.11 -1.45 -16.81
CA ASP A 8 -6.68 -1.70 -16.62
C ASP A 8 -5.92 -0.39 -16.49
N ASN A 9 -6.19 0.61 -17.34
CA ASN A 9 -5.51 1.90 -17.29
C ASN A 9 -5.76 2.70 -15.99
N TYR A 10 -6.97 2.63 -15.41
CA TYR A 10 -7.25 3.35 -14.15
C TYR A 10 -6.54 2.75 -12.96
N TYR A 11 -6.48 1.41 -12.89
CA TYR A 11 -5.88 0.70 -11.77
C TYR A 11 -4.40 0.36 -11.98
N ASP A 12 -3.81 0.59 -13.16
CA ASP A 12 -2.42 0.22 -13.49
C ASP A 12 -1.41 0.86 -12.53
N ILE A 13 -1.57 2.15 -12.20
CA ILE A 13 -0.65 2.83 -11.26
C ILE A 13 -0.74 2.22 -9.87
N CYS A 14 -1.96 2.05 -9.35
CA CYS A 14 -2.19 1.42 -8.05
C CYS A 14 -1.64 -0.01 -8.01
N ARG A 15 -1.84 -0.76 -9.11
CA ARG A 15 -1.34 -2.11 -9.28
C ARG A 15 0.18 -2.15 -9.24
N ARG A 16 0.87 -1.35 -10.06
CA ARG A 16 2.34 -1.29 -10.09
C ARG A 16 2.90 -0.94 -8.72
N TYR A 17 2.30 0.04 -8.04
CA TYR A 17 2.70 0.41 -6.68
C TYR A 17 2.55 -0.76 -5.70
N LEU A 18 1.38 -1.42 -5.69
CA LEU A 18 1.15 -2.58 -4.81
C LEU A 18 2.05 -3.77 -5.15
N GLU A 19 2.37 -3.99 -6.43
CA GLU A 19 3.31 -5.04 -6.86
C GLU A 19 4.73 -4.75 -6.35
N LEU A 20 5.16 -3.47 -6.36
CA LEU A 20 6.45 -3.05 -5.79
C LEU A 20 6.54 -3.27 -4.28
N VAL A 21 5.45 -3.00 -3.55
CA VAL A 21 5.38 -3.24 -2.09
C VAL A 21 5.23 -4.73 -1.77
N GLY A 22 4.93 -5.58 -2.75
CA GLY A 22 4.67 -7.00 -2.53
C GLY A 22 3.26 -7.29 -2.02
N GLN A 23 2.35 -6.33 -2.10
CA GLN A 23 0.99 -6.40 -1.57
C GLN A 23 -0.05 -6.64 -2.65
N TRP A 24 0.30 -6.78 -3.92
CA TRP A 24 -0.72 -7.02 -4.93
C TRP A 24 -1.37 -8.41 -4.74
N PRO A 25 -2.71 -8.53 -4.67
CA PRO A 25 -3.39 -9.78 -4.31
C PRO A 25 -3.18 -10.94 -5.30
N TYR A 26 -2.78 -10.63 -6.54
CA TYR A 26 -2.48 -11.63 -7.59
C TYR A 26 -0.98 -11.84 -7.80
N GLN A 27 -0.11 -11.22 -6.99
CA GLN A 27 1.33 -11.37 -7.08
C GLN A 27 1.77 -12.78 -6.66
N LYS A 28 2.87 -13.26 -7.26
CA LYS A 28 3.41 -14.58 -6.90
C LYS A 28 3.80 -14.57 -5.41
N PRO A 29 3.43 -15.59 -4.62
CA PRO A 29 3.69 -15.59 -3.17
C PRO A 29 5.18 -15.50 -2.84
N LYS A 30 6.05 -16.10 -3.67
CA LYS A 30 7.51 -15.98 -3.52
C LYS A 30 8.02 -14.56 -3.73
N GLN A 31 7.47 -13.83 -4.70
CA GLN A 31 7.85 -12.43 -4.96
C GLN A 31 7.32 -11.50 -3.87
N SER A 32 6.06 -11.67 -3.47
CA SER A 32 5.44 -10.94 -2.36
C SER A 32 6.22 -11.12 -1.06
N LEU A 33 6.64 -12.36 -0.75
CA LEU A 33 7.47 -12.66 0.42
C LEU A 33 8.85 -12.00 0.34
N PHE A 34 9.47 -11.97 -0.84
CA PHE A 34 10.76 -11.31 -1.03
C PHE A 34 10.68 -9.82 -0.71
N PHE A 35 9.68 -9.10 -1.24
CA PHE A 35 9.49 -7.68 -0.92
C PHE A 35 9.15 -7.45 0.55
N LEU A 36 8.35 -8.33 1.16
CA LEU A 36 8.08 -8.28 2.61
C LEU A 36 9.37 -8.38 3.43
N ILE A 37 10.26 -9.33 3.11
CA ILE A 37 11.54 -9.50 3.80
C ILE A 37 12.42 -8.26 3.61
N LEU A 38 12.47 -7.70 2.40
CA LEU A 38 13.22 -6.48 2.14
C LEU A 38 12.72 -5.30 2.99
N ILE A 39 11.40 -5.07 3.03
CA ILE A 39 10.81 -3.98 3.83
C ILE A 39 11.13 -4.16 5.32
N LEU A 40 10.95 -5.38 5.85
CA LEU A 40 11.28 -5.68 7.25
C LEU A 40 12.77 -5.51 7.56
N PHE A 41 13.64 -5.85 6.61
CA PHE A 41 15.07 -5.61 6.77
C PHE A 41 15.37 -4.11 6.91
N PHE A 42 14.83 -3.26 6.05
CA PHE A 42 15.00 -1.81 6.17
C PHE A 42 14.40 -1.27 7.47
N ASP A 43 13.22 -1.76 7.86
CA ASP A 43 12.53 -1.35 9.09
C ASP A 43 13.35 -1.67 10.35
N VAL A 44 13.96 -2.87 10.42
CA VAL A 44 14.89 -3.24 11.51
C VAL A 44 16.11 -2.33 11.54
N ASN A 45 16.68 -1.97 10.39
CA ASN A 45 17.80 -1.01 10.33
C ASN A 45 17.38 0.37 10.87
N VAL A 46 16.18 0.84 10.50
CA VAL A 46 15.63 2.11 11.01
C VAL A 46 15.46 2.04 12.52
N LEU A 47 14.83 0.99 13.05
CA LEU A 47 14.66 0.79 14.50
C LEU A 47 16.00 0.73 15.24
N PHE A 48 17.02 0.08 14.66
CA PHE A 48 18.36 0.03 15.24
C PHE A 48 18.99 1.43 15.34
N THR A 49 18.95 2.22 14.25
CA THR A 49 19.50 3.59 14.27
C THR A 49 18.75 4.51 15.24
N GLN A 50 17.44 4.30 15.37
CA GLN A 50 16.58 5.04 16.28
C GLN A 50 16.86 4.68 17.75
N ALA A 51 17.01 3.39 18.07
CA ALA A 51 17.41 2.93 19.40
C ALA A 51 18.78 3.48 19.79
N ALA A 52 19.75 3.49 18.86
CA ALA A 52 21.06 4.09 19.10
C ALA A 52 20.97 5.59 19.43
N ARG A 53 20.11 6.35 18.74
CA ARG A 53 19.86 7.77 19.06
C ARG A 53 19.29 7.98 20.45
N PHE A 54 18.46 7.06 20.94
CA PHE A 54 17.89 7.15 22.28
C PHE A 54 18.97 7.11 23.37
N PHE A 55 20.05 6.35 23.18
CA PHE A 55 21.19 6.30 24.11
C PHE A 55 22.12 7.52 24.02
N VAL A 56 22.12 8.23 22.89
CA VAL A 56 22.98 9.41 22.66
C VAL A 56 22.27 10.72 23.02
N CYS A 57 20.93 10.75 23.02
CA CYS A 57 20.17 11.94 23.37
C CYS A 57 20.24 12.26 24.88
N ASP A 58 20.83 13.41 25.23
CA ASP A 58 20.88 13.90 26.62
C ASP A 58 19.65 14.72 27.04
N ASN A 59 18.83 15.21 26.09
CA ASN A 59 17.75 16.17 26.36
C ASN A 59 16.38 15.69 25.85
N MET A 60 15.30 16.05 26.56
CA MET A 60 13.91 15.73 26.17
C MET A 60 13.55 16.20 24.76
N LYS A 61 14.08 17.34 24.31
CA LYS A 61 13.84 17.86 22.94
C LYS A 61 14.33 16.90 21.86
N CYS A 62 15.50 16.29 22.06
CA CYS A 62 16.08 15.29 21.16
C CYS A 62 15.20 14.03 21.10
N ILE A 63 14.68 13.60 22.24
CA ILE A 63 13.75 12.46 22.33
C ILE A 63 12.45 12.76 21.57
N PHE A 64 11.86 13.93 21.76
CA PHE A 64 10.62 14.31 21.07
C PHE A 64 10.76 14.37 19.55
N GLU A 65 11.90 14.83 19.03
CA GLU A 65 12.17 14.83 17.59
C GLU A 65 12.25 13.41 17.01
N THR A 66 12.63 12.42 17.83
CA THR A 66 12.67 11.02 17.41
C THR A 66 11.33 10.29 17.51
N LEU A 67 10.36 10.80 18.27
CA LEU A 67 9.08 10.12 18.50
C LEU A 67 8.26 9.87 17.23
N PRO A 68 8.05 10.85 16.33
CA PRO A 68 7.28 10.64 15.11
C PRO A 68 7.83 9.51 14.21
N PRO A 69 9.14 9.44 13.88
CA PRO A 69 9.66 8.34 13.08
C PRO A 69 9.64 6.99 13.80
N HIS A 70 9.65 6.93 15.14
CA HIS A 70 9.43 5.68 15.89
C HIS A 70 7.99 5.17 15.74
N ILE A 71 7.01 6.08 15.85
CA ILE A 71 5.59 5.72 15.67
C ILE A 71 5.36 5.19 14.24
N LEU A 72 5.95 5.83 13.24
CA LEU A 72 5.85 5.39 11.85
C LEU A 72 6.50 4.00 11.65
N ALA A 73 7.72 3.80 12.15
CA ALA A 73 8.41 2.51 12.10
C ALA A 73 7.64 1.40 12.82
N ALA A 74 6.83 1.72 13.85
CA ALA A 74 5.95 0.73 14.49
C ALA A 74 4.67 0.45 13.68
N ILE A 75 4.04 1.47 13.08
CA ILE A 75 2.75 1.34 12.39
C ILE A 75 2.88 0.60 11.05
N ILE A 76 3.95 0.86 10.30
CA ILE A 76 4.20 0.29 8.97
C ILE A 76 4.18 -1.26 9.00
N PRO A 77 4.99 -1.95 9.83
CA PRO A 77 4.98 -3.41 9.88
C PRO A 77 3.62 -3.94 10.33
N VAL A 78 2.95 -3.31 11.31
CA VAL A 78 1.59 -3.72 11.73
C VAL A 78 0.61 -3.69 10.56
N LYS A 79 0.62 -2.63 9.75
CA LYS A 79 -0.23 -2.54 8.54
C LYS A 79 0.13 -3.63 7.53
N ILE A 80 1.41 -3.87 7.28
CA ILE A 80 1.87 -4.87 6.31
C ILE A 80 1.46 -6.28 6.74
N PHE A 81 1.68 -6.64 8.00
CA PHE A 81 1.27 -7.94 8.52
C PHE A 81 -0.25 -8.10 8.50
N THR A 82 -1.00 -7.06 8.90
CA THR A 82 -2.47 -7.07 8.83
C THR A 82 -2.96 -7.31 7.41
N TYR A 83 -2.33 -6.67 6.42
CA TYR A 83 -2.64 -6.89 5.01
C TYR A 83 -2.36 -8.33 4.61
N GLN A 84 -1.21 -8.89 5.01
CA GLN A 84 -0.87 -10.27 4.67
C GLN A 84 -1.81 -11.31 5.27
N PHE A 85 -2.16 -11.17 6.55
CA PHE A 85 -3.13 -12.05 7.19
C PHE A 85 -4.53 -11.94 6.55
N ASN A 86 -4.90 -10.75 6.08
CA ASN A 86 -6.17 -10.51 5.40
C ASN A 86 -6.10 -10.63 3.87
N SER A 87 -4.99 -11.12 3.30
CA SER A 87 -4.74 -11.15 1.85
C SER A 87 -5.85 -11.83 1.05
N ARG A 88 -6.42 -12.93 1.57
CA ARG A 88 -7.58 -13.61 0.96
C ARG A 88 -8.81 -12.72 0.87
N LYS A 89 -9.09 -11.97 1.94
CA LYS A 89 -10.22 -11.04 1.99
C LYS A 89 -10.01 -9.87 1.05
N ILE A 90 -8.79 -9.33 0.99
CA ILE A 90 -8.46 -8.26 0.03
C ILE A 90 -8.62 -8.76 -1.40
N LYS A 91 -8.08 -9.95 -1.72
CA LYS A 91 -8.26 -10.56 -3.04
C LYS A 91 -9.74 -10.68 -3.42
N HIS A 92 -10.56 -11.22 -2.52
CA HIS A 92 -12.01 -11.34 -2.76
C HIS A 92 -12.69 -9.98 -3.02
N LEU A 93 -12.32 -8.94 -2.28
CA LEU A 93 -12.85 -7.59 -2.53
C LEU A 93 -12.40 -7.04 -3.89
N THR A 94 -11.15 -7.30 -4.29
CA THR A 94 -10.63 -6.90 -5.60
C THR A 94 -11.30 -7.68 -6.73
N ASP A 95 -11.53 -8.97 -6.57
CA ASP A 95 -12.28 -9.81 -7.53
C ASP A 95 -13.69 -9.22 -7.72
N ARG A 96 -14.39 -8.93 -6.61
CA ARG A 96 -15.73 -8.32 -6.65
C ARG A 96 -15.74 -6.96 -7.33
N LEU A 97 -14.76 -6.10 -7.05
CA LEU A 97 -14.63 -4.79 -7.69
C LEU A 97 -14.54 -4.92 -9.22
N PHE A 98 -13.81 -5.91 -9.72
CA PHE A 98 -13.68 -6.16 -11.15
C PHE A 98 -14.93 -6.76 -11.76
N LEU A 99 -15.63 -7.66 -11.05
CA LEU A 99 -16.92 -8.18 -11.47
C LEU A 99 -17.98 -7.09 -11.54
N ASP A 100 -18.05 -6.23 -10.52
CA ASP A 100 -18.97 -5.10 -10.46
C ASP A 100 -18.74 -4.19 -11.68
N TRP A 101 -17.48 -3.91 -12.04
CA TRP A 101 -17.17 -3.11 -13.24
C TRP A 101 -17.74 -3.68 -14.54
N ASP A 102 -17.71 -5.01 -14.71
CA ASP A 102 -18.25 -5.71 -15.87
C ASP A 102 -19.80 -5.79 -15.85
N MET A 103 -20.44 -5.71 -14.67
CA MET A 103 -21.90 -5.79 -14.51
C MET A 103 -22.64 -4.44 -14.65
N LEU A 104 -21.95 -3.30 -14.59
CA LEU A 104 -22.60 -1.99 -14.61
C LEU A 104 -23.15 -1.62 -15.99
N GLU A 105 -24.48 -1.47 -16.08
CA GLU A 105 -25.18 -1.18 -17.32
C GLU A 105 -25.39 0.32 -17.54
N THR A 106 -25.59 1.10 -16.47
CA THR A 106 -25.91 2.53 -16.61
C THR A 106 -24.67 3.40 -16.78
N LYS A 107 -24.82 4.52 -17.50
CA LYS A 107 -23.75 5.51 -17.66
C LYS A 107 -23.37 6.15 -16.31
N THR A 108 -24.36 6.38 -15.44
CA THR A 108 -24.18 7.03 -14.14
C THR A 108 -23.33 6.19 -13.21
N GLU A 109 -23.59 4.88 -13.09
CA GLU A 109 -22.80 3.99 -12.23
C GLU A 109 -21.35 3.87 -12.71
N ARG A 110 -21.14 3.78 -14.03
CA ARG A 110 -19.79 3.76 -14.62
C ARG A 110 -19.04 5.07 -14.35
N ASP A 111 -19.71 6.22 -14.39
CA ASP A 111 -19.09 7.52 -14.09
C ASP A 111 -18.68 7.63 -12.61
N ILE A 112 -19.52 7.14 -11.69
CA ILE A 112 -19.18 7.06 -10.27
C ILE A 112 -17.94 6.21 -10.06
N MET A 113 -17.93 5.00 -10.62
CA MET A 113 -16.81 4.08 -10.47
C MET A 113 -15.52 4.64 -11.08
N ARG A 114 -15.61 5.30 -12.24
CA ARG A 114 -14.49 6.03 -12.85
C ARG A 114 -13.94 7.10 -11.93
N LYS A 115 -14.81 7.93 -11.33
CA LYS A 115 -14.39 8.99 -10.40
C LYS A 115 -13.64 8.44 -9.19
N TYR A 116 -14.09 7.31 -8.62
CA TYR A 116 -13.36 6.64 -7.53
C TYR A 116 -12.00 6.09 -7.99
N ALA A 117 -11.92 5.50 -9.19
CA ALA A 117 -10.68 4.99 -9.72
C ALA A 117 -9.66 6.12 -10.01
N GLU A 118 -10.13 7.25 -10.55
CA GLU A 118 -9.31 8.46 -10.77
C GLU A 118 -8.81 9.05 -9.43
N ASN A 119 -9.66 9.12 -8.42
CA ASN A 119 -9.25 9.55 -7.07
C ASN A 119 -8.22 8.59 -6.46
N GLY A 120 -8.42 7.27 -6.60
CA GLY A 120 -7.46 6.26 -6.14
C GLY A 120 -6.09 6.45 -6.78
N ARG A 121 -6.06 6.68 -8.10
CA ARG A 121 -4.83 6.99 -8.84
C ARG A 121 -4.17 8.27 -8.34
N TRP A 122 -4.95 9.32 -8.09
CA TRP A 122 -4.46 10.57 -7.53
C TRP A 122 -3.83 10.41 -6.15
N TYR A 123 -4.45 9.63 -5.25
CA TYR A 123 -3.88 9.33 -3.94
C TYR A 123 -2.53 8.62 -4.07
N VAL A 124 -2.45 7.57 -4.90
CA VAL A 124 -1.18 6.86 -5.10
C VAL A 124 -0.11 7.82 -5.60
N LEU A 125 -0.41 8.66 -6.60
CA LEU A 125 0.57 9.63 -7.11
C LEU A 125 1.08 10.59 -6.03
N ILE A 126 0.19 11.15 -5.19
CA ILE A 126 0.60 12.06 -4.12
C ILE A 126 1.50 11.34 -3.12
N TYR A 127 1.11 10.16 -2.65
CA TYR A 127 1.88 9.42 -1.64
C TYR A 127 3.15 8.74 -2.17
N SER A 128 3.29 8.58 -3.49
CA SER A 128 4.47 7.94 -4.11
C SER A 128 5.55 8.94 -4.55
N CYS A 129 5.20 10.21 -4.71
CA CYS A 129 6.09 11.26 -5.24
C CYS A 129 6.65 12.20 -4.15
N GLU A 130 6.40 11.90 -2.89
CA GLU A 130 6.98 12.59 -1.72
C GLU A 130 8.18 11.79 -1.18
#